data_AF-A0A3N5Z6R1-F1
#
_entry.id   AF-A0A3N5Z6R1-F1
#
_cell.length_a   1.000
_cell.length_b   1.000
_cell.length_c   1.000
_cell.angle_alpha   90.00
_cell.angle_beta   90.00
_cell.angle_gamma   90.00
#
_symmetry.space_group_name_H-M   'P 1'
#
loop_
_entity.id
_entity.type
_entity.pdbx_description
1 polymer ?
#
loop_
_entity_poly.entity_id
_entity_poly.type
_entity_poly.pdbx_seq_one_letter_code
_entity_poly.pdbx_strand_id
1 'polypeptide(L)'
;MMKGKKQKKNQGIALIITIAVITLLISTTMELNRRAGDAAEFTGVTRDRLKLSHMTSSGVNMAMALLIKDKKDGEIDSLQEEWADKESIADLLGDIPFPEGALTVEIQDELSKIQVNALVKFPDGKDFNQDQ
;
A
#
# COMPACT_ATOMS: atom_id res chain seq x y z
N MET A 1 -50.38 -27.34 63.04
CA MET A 1 -50.72 -26.33 62.01
C MET A 1 -49.45 -25.56 61.66
N MET A 2 -48.69 -25.98 60.64
CA MET A 2 -47.40 -25.37 60.27
C MET A 2 -47.55 -24.56 58.97
N LYS A 3 -47.34 -23.25 59.07
CA LYS A 3 -47.44 -22.28 57.97
C LYS A 3 -46.37 -22.56 56.92
N GLY A 4 -46.80 -22.88 55.69
CA GLY A 4 -45.92 -22.99 54.53
C GLY A 4 -45.28 -21.64 54.17
N LYS A 5 -43.95 -21.58 54.16
CA LYS A 5 -43.18 -20.44 53.64
C LYS A 5 -43.42 -20.33 52.12
N LYS A 6 -44.10 -19.26 51.68
CA LYS A 6 -44.14 -18.89 50.25
C LYS A 6 -42.73 -18.51 49.80
N GLN A 7 -42.10 -19.36 48.98
CA GLN A 7 -40.87 -18.99 48.29
C GLN A 7 -41.15 -17.82 47.35
N LYS A 8 -40.41 -16.71 47.50
CA LYS A 8 -40.49 -15.58 46.57
C LYS A 8 -40.00 -16.06 45.19
N LYS A 9 -40.84 -15.92 44.16
CA LYS A 9 -40.49 -16.26 42.78
C LYS A 9 -39.40 -15.31 42.27
N ASN A 10 -38.14 -15.73 42.32
CA ASN A 10 -36.99 -15.06 41.69
C ASN A 10 -36.98 -15.19 40.14
N GLN A 11 -38.12 -15.58 39.54
CA GLN A 11 -38.25 -15.88 38.11
C GLN A 11 -37.98 -14.67 37.22
N GLY A 12 -38.26 -13.44 37.68
CA GLY A 12 -37.97 -12.22 36.93
C GLY A 12 -36.49 -11.85 36.87
N ILE A 13 -35.75 -12.06 37.97
CA ILE A 13 -34.31 -11.79 38.03
C ILE A 13 -33.54 -12.75 37.12
N ALA A 14 -33.96 -14.02 37.09
CA ALA A 14 -33.36 -15.01 36.19
C ALA A 14 -33.50 -14.59 34.72
N LEU A 15 -34.67 -14.06 34.32
CA LEU A 15 -34.92 -13.58 32.95
C LEU A 15 -34.07 -12.36 32.59
N ILE A 16 -33.89 -11.43 33.54
CA ILE A 16 -33.05 -10.24 33.30
C ILE A 16 -31.59 -10.66 33.11
N ILE A 17 -31.10 -11.59 33.94
CA ILE A 17 -29.74 -12.10 33.82
C ILE A 17 -29.55 -12.83 32.48
N THR A 18 -30.50 -13.66 32.04
CA THR A 18 -30.37 -14.35 30.76
C THR A 18 -30.38 -13.39 29.58
N ILE A 19 -31.27 -12.39 29.57
CA ILE A 19 -31.28 -11.38 28.51
C ILE A 19 -29.97 -10.58 28.51
N ALA A 20 -29.47 -10.17 29.68
CA ALA A 20 -28.20 -9.44 29.78
C ALA A 20 -27.02 -10.27 29.25
N VAL A 21 -26.94 -11.55 29.61
CA VAL A 21 -25.91 -12.47 29.11
C VAL A 21 -26.06 -12.67 27.60
N ILE A 22 -27.27 -12.87 27.08
CA ILE A 22 -27.51 -13.01 25.64
C ILE A 22 -27.08 -11.74 24.89
N THR A 23 -27.43 -10.55 25.38
CA THR A 23 -27.01 -9.30 24.74
C THR A 23 -25.50 -9.12 24.73
N LEU A 24 -24.81 -9.49 25.82
CA LEU A 24 -23.35 -9.45 25.90
C LEU A 24 -22.72 -10.43 24.91
N LEU A 25 -23.26 -11.65 24.82
CA LEU A 25 -22.78 -12.67 23.89
C LEU A 25 -22.98 -12.24 22.43
N ILE A 26 -24.14 -11.68 22.09
CA ILE A 26 -24.43 -11.18 20.74
C ILE A 26 -23.45 -10.06 20.39
N SER A 27 -23.29 -9.06 21.26
CA SER A 27 -22.38 -7.93 21.02
C SER A 27 -20.93 -8.40 20.85
N THR A 28 -20.47 -9.34 21.68
CA THR A 28 -19.10 -9.85 21.63
C THR A 28 -18.86 -10.67 20.36
N THR A 29 -19.82 -11.52 20.00
CA THR A 29 -19.73 -12.37 18.80
C THR A 29 -19.74 -11.53 17.53
N MET A 30 -20.58 -10.49 17.47
CA MET A 30 -20.65 -9.58 16.33
C MET A 30 -19.34 -8.80 16.15
N GLU A 31 -18.78 -8.27 17.22
CA GLU A 31 -17.49 -7.55 17.18
C GLU A 31 -16.34 -8.47 16.79
N LEU A 32 -16.32 -9.72 17.27
CA LEU A 32 -15.32 -10.70 16.88
C LEU A 32 -15.41 -11.04 15.39
N ASN A 33 -16.63 -11.22 14.86
CA ASN A 33 -16.85 -11.49 13.45
C ASN A 33 -16.38 -10.31 12.58
N ARG A 34 -16.74 -9.07 12.97
CA ARG A 34 -16.29 -7.86 12.28
C ARG A 34 -14.75 -7.78 12.22
N ARG A 35 -14.08 -7.95 13.35
CA ARG A 35 -12.61 -7.93 13.41
C ARG A 35 -11.95 -9.05 12.60
N ALA A 36 -12.56 -10.23 12.56
CA ALA A 36 -12.05 -11.33 11.74
C ALA A 36 -12.17 -11.01 10.24
N GLY A 37 -13.26 -10.37 9.83
CA GLY A 37 -13.44 -9.84 8.47
C GLY A 37 -12.38 -8.79 8.12
N ASP A 38 -12.22 -7.78 8.97
CA ASP A 38 -11.24 -6.70 8.78
C ASP A 38 -9.81 -7.25 8.69
N ALA A 39 -9.46 -8.23 9.53
CA ALA A 39 -8.14 -8.85 9.54
C ALA A 39 -7.85 -9.66 8.25
N ALA A 40 -8.86 -10.34 7.71
CA ALA A 40 -8.73 -11.07 6.44
C ALA A 40 -8.50 -10.11 5.27
N GLU A 41 -9.26 -9.01 5.20
CA GLU A 41 -9.09 -7.97 4.18
C GLU A 41 -7.71 -7.31 4.27
N PHE A 42 -7.30 -6.91 5.48
CA PHE A 42 -5.99 -6.29 5.70
C PHE A 42 -4.83 -7.19 5.27
N THR A 43 -4.97 -8.51 5.47
CA THR A 43 -3.96 -9.49 5.04
C THR A 43 -3.83 -9.52 3.52
N GLY A 44 -4.95 -9.47 2.79
CA GLY A 44 -4.98 -9.38 1.33
C GLY A 44 -4.27 -8.12 0.82
N VAL A 45 -4.69 -6.95 1.33
CA VAL A 45 -4.10 -5.65 0.95
C VAL A 45 -2.60 -5.60 1.24
N THR A 46 -2.17 -6.12 2.40
CA THR A 46 -0.75 -6.14 2.77
C THR A 46 0.06 -7.02 1.83
N ARG A 47 -0.46 -8.21 1.50
CA ARG A 47 0.19 -9.12 0.53
C ARG A 47 0.33 -8.45 -0.83
N ASP A 48 -0.71 -7.81 -1.32
CA ASP A 48 -0.70 -7.17 -2.64
C ASP A 48 0.23 -5.96 -2.66
N ARG A 49 0.28 -5.17 -1.58
CA ARG A 49 1.24 -4.08 -1.44
C ARG A 49 2.69 -4.56 -1.48
N LEU A 50 3.00 -5.68 -0.83
CA LEU A 50 4.34 -6.28 -0.87
C LEU A 50 4.68 -6.77 -2.28
N LYS A 51 3.75 -7.46 -2.96
CA LYS A 51 3.93 -7.88 -4.36
C LYS A 51 4.22 -6.67 -5.24
N LEU A 52 3.38 -5.64 -5.20
CA LEU A 52 3.54 -4.43 -5.99
C LEU A 52 4.88 -3.73 -5.71
N SER A 53 5.29 -3.63 -4.45
CA SER A 53 6.59 -3.06 -4.07
C SER A 53 7.77 -3.81 -4.69
N HIS A 54 7.73 -5.15 -4.66
CA HIS A 54 8.75 -5.97 -5.30
C HIS A 54 8.70 -5.86 -6.83
N MET A 55 7.51 -5.84 -7.44
CA MET A 55 7.34 -5.63 -8.88
C MET A 55 7.94 -4.29 -9.33
N THR A 56 7.62 -3.19 -8.63
CA THR A 56 8.19 -1.87 -8.89
C THR A 56 9.72 -1.89 -8.74
N SER A 57 10.24 -2.53 -7.69
CA SER A 57 11.69 -2.61 -7.47
C SER A 57 12.39 -3.37 -8.58
N SER A 58 11.80 -4.46 -9.08
CA SER A 58 12.29 -5.21 -10.24
C SER A 58 12.28 -4.36 -11.51
N GLY A 59 11.22 -3.58 -11.75
CA GLY A 59 11.15 -2.64 -12.87
C GLY A 59 12.25 -1.58 -12.84
N VAL A 60 12.51 -1.00 -11.66
CA VAL A 60 13.61 -0.04 -11.46
C VAL A 60 14.97 -0.71 -11.71
N ASN A 61 15.19 -1.93 -11.22
CA ASN A 61 16.43 -2.66 -11.46
C ASN A 61 16.65 -2.99 -12.93
N MET A 62 15.59 -3.38 -13.64
CA MET A 62 15.64 -3.60 -15.09
C MET A 62 15.98 -2.31 -15.84
N ALA A 63 15.32 -1.20 -15.51
CA ALA A 63 15.63 0.11 -16.08
C ALA A 63 17.08 0.52 -15.83
N MET A 64 17.60 0.32 -14.61
CA MET A 64 19.00 0.56 -14.30
C MET A 64 19.94 -0.33 -15.11
N ALA A 65 19.60 -1.62 -15.29
CA ALA A 65 20.40 -2.52 -16.11
C ALA A 65 20.44 -2.09 -17.59
N LEU A 66 19.32 -1.60 -18.12
CA LEU A 66 19.23 -1.04 -19.47
C LEU A 66 20.13 0.19 -19.62
N LEU A 67 20.06 1.14 -18.68
CA LEU A 67 20.92 2.33 -18.69
C LEU A 67 22.42 2.00 -18.51
N ILE A 68 22.75 0.97 -17.73
CA ILE A 68 24.15 0.49 -17.61
C ILE A 68 24.63 -0.12 -18.92
N LYS A 69 23.77 -0.83 -19.65
CA LYS A 69 24.09 -1.37 -20.98
C LYS A 69 24.32 -0.23 -21.96
N ASP A 70 23.40 0.72 -22.02
CA ASP A 70 23.47 1.89 -22.89
C ASP A 70 24.76 2.70 -22.70
N LYS A 71 25.11 3.01 -21.44
CA LYS A 71 26.39 3.67 -21.10
C LYS A 71 27.65 2.90 -21.53
N LYS A 72 27.58 1.58 -21.70
CA LYS A 72 28.72 0.81 -22.22
C LYS A 72 28.82 0.89 -23.73
N ASP A 73 27.71 1.11 -24.42
CA ASP A 73 27.61 1.16 -25.87
C ASP A 73 27.88 2.58 -26.41
N GLY A 74 27.66 3.64 -25.60
CA GLY A 74 27.93 5.03 -25.97
C GLY A 74 28.08 6.00 -24.80
N GLU A 75 28.47 7.24 -25.12
CA GLU A 75 28.64 8.36 -24.15
C GLU A 75 27.66 9.52 -24.42
N ILE A 76 26.75 9.35 -25.37
CA ILE A 76 25.73 10.34 -25.74
C ILE A 76 24.40 9.75 -25.34
N ASP A 77 23.56 10.55 -24.65
CA ASP A 77 22.19 10.20 -24.35
C ASP A 77 21.24 10.89 -25.35
N SER A 78 20.38 10.13 -26.03
CA SER A 78 19.42 10.67 -26.99
C SER A 78 18.06 9.98 -26.92
N LEU A 79 16.99 10.69 -27.29
CA LEU A 79 15.62 10.16 -27.36
C LEU A 79 15.40 9.08 -28.43
N GLN A 80 16.42 8.77 -29.25
CA GLN A 80 16.35 7.68 -30.23
C GLN A 80 16.90 6.36 -29.70
N GLU A 81 17.37 6.32 -28.46
CA GLU A 81 17.93 5.12 -27.83
C GLU A 81 16.87 4.19 -27.24
N GLU A 82 17.26 2.94 -27.01
CA GLU A 82 16.40 1.85 -26.54
C GLU A 82 15.76 2.17 -25.19
N TRP A 83 16.42 2.96 -24.33
CA TRP A 83 15.88 3.38 -23.04
C TRP A 83 14.75 4.42 -23.13
N ALA A 84 14.67 5.17 -24.24
CA ALA A 84 13.63 6.19 -24.45
C ALA A 84 12.40 5.63 -25.17
N ASP A 85 12.51 4.45 -25.79
CA ASP A 85 11.42 3.80 -26.50
C ASP A 85 10.53 2.94 -25.59
N LYS A 86 9.23 3.24 -25.59
CA LYS A 86 8.24 2.55 -24.75
C LYS A 86 7.95 1.14 -25.22
N GLU A 87 8.03 0.88 -26.52
CA GLU A 87 7.78 -0.46 -27.09
C GLU A 87 8.94 -1.39 -26.74
N SER A 88 10.19 -0.95 -26.93
CA SER A 88 11.39 -1.70 -26.54
C SER A 88 11.40 -2.06 -25.04
N ILE A 89 11.02 -1.13 -24.16
CA ILE A 89 10.91 -1.40 -22.72
C ILE A 89 9.77 -2.40 -22.41
N ALA A 90 8.64 -2.29 -23.10
CA ALA A 90 7.52 -3.21 -22.91
C ALA A 90 7.87 -4.64 -23.33
N ASP A 91 8.63 -4.80 -24.40
CA ASP A 91 9.12 -6.11 -24.86
C ASP A 91 10.08 -6.72 -23.82
N LEU A 92 11.01 -5.93 -23.28
CA LEU A 92 11.91 -6.36 -22.19
C LEU A 92 11.15 -6.76 -20.91
N LEU A 93 10.05 -6.07 -20.59
CA LEU A 93 9.17 -6.44 -19.48
C LEU A 93 8.41 -7.73 -19.76
N GLY A 94 8.10 -8.03 -21.02
CA GLY A 94 7.47 -9.27 -21.45
C GLY A 94 8.28 -10.52 -21.10
N ASP A 95 9.61 -10.40 -21.09
CA ASP A 95 10.53 -11.48 -20.70
C ASP A 95 10.54 -11.76 -19.18
N ILE A 96 9.94 -10.87 -18.37
CA ILE A 96 9.84 -11.00 -16.91
C ILE A 96 8.35 -11.07 -16.51
N PRO A 97 7.67 -12.21 -16.78
CA PRO A 97 6.24 -12.30 -16.56
C PRO A 97 5.89 -12.28 -15.07
N PHE A 98 4.92 -11.44 -14.71
CA PHE A 98 4.32 -11.43 -13.38
C PHE A 98 3.02 -12.26 -13.39
N PRO A 99 2.81 -13.17 -12.42
CA PRO A 99 1.61 -14.01 -12.38
C PRO A 99 0.30 -13.23 -12.22
N GLU A 100 0.37 -12.11 -11.52
CA GLU A 100 -0.76 -11.22 -11.22
C GLU A 100 -0.28 -9.77 -11.28
N GLY A 101 -1.05 -8.91 -11.96
CA GLY A 101 -0.74 -7.49 -12.11
C GLY A 101 0.02 -7.17 -13.40
N ALA A 102 0.18 -5.87 -13.66
CA ALA A 102 0.92 -5.33 -14.79
C ALA A 102 1.94 -4.31 -14.30
N LEU A 103 3.07 -4.23 -14.99
CA LEU A 103 4.13 -3.26 -14.72
C LEU A 103 4.38 -2.46 -15.98
N THR A 104 4.46 -1.14 -15.84
CA THR A 104 4.85 -0.22 -16.91
C THR A 104 6.01 0.60 -16.41
N VAL A 105 7.05 0.71 -17.24
CA VAL A 105 8.26 1.46 -16.92
C VAL A 105 8.44 2.52 -18.00
N GLU A 106 8.76 3.73 -17.57
CA GLU A 106 9.09 4.86 -18.45
C GLU A 106 10.31 5.55 -17.86
N ILE A 107 11.31 5.80 -18.70
CA ILE A 107 12.53 6.50 -18.34
C ILE A 107 12.48 7.88 -19.02
N GLN A 108 12.81 8.93 -18.27
CA GLN A 108 12.86 10.29 -18.77
C GLN A 108 14.19 10.92 -18.37
N ASP A 109 14.78 11.68 -19.28
CA ASP A 109 15.94 12.51 -18.97
C ASP A 109 15.51 13.76 -18.19
N GLU A 110 15.92 13.84 -16.93
CA GLU A 110 15.65 14.99 -16.06
C GLU A 110 16.52 16.22 -16.42
N LEU A 111 17.65 16.04 -17.12
CA LEU A 111 18.48 17.16 -17.60
C LEU A 111 17.82 17.94 -18.73
N SER A 112 16.86 17.34 -19.44
CA SER A 112 16.04 18.02 -20.44
C SER A 112 15.08 19.07 -19.87
N LYS A 113 14.88 19.09 -18.54
CA LYS A 113 13.97 20.00 -17.83
C LYS A 113 14.73 21.22 -17.27
N ILE A 114 13.99 22.30 -16.99
CA ILE A 114 14.56 23.50 -16.37
C ILE A 114 15.03 23.19 -14.94
N GLN A 115 16.33 23.36 -14.67
CA GLN A 115 16.91 23.13 -13.35
C GLN A 115 16.58 24.26 -12.38
N VAL A 116 15.43 24.15 -11.70
CA VAL A 116 14.99 25.15 -10.68
C VAL A 116 16.01 25.31 -9.54
N ASN A 117 16.78 24.26 -9.23
CA ASN A 117 17.83 24.31 -8.21
C ASN A 117 19.02 25.21 -8.60
N ALA A 118 19.19 25.54 -9.89
CA ALA A 118 20.23 26.48 -10.33
C ALA A 118 19.87 27.95 -10.02
N LEU A 119 18.63 28.23 -9.61
CA LEU A 119 18.15 29.56 -9.26
C LEU A 119 18.60 30.02 -7.87
N VAL A 120 19.14 29.12 -7.05
CA VAL A 120 19.65 29.42 -5.70
C VAL A 120 21.10 28.97 -5.56
N LYS A 121 21.93 29.75 -4.85
CA LYS A 121 23.33 29.41 -4.58
C LYS A 121 23.48 29.02 -3.12
N PHE A 122 23.67 27.74 -2.81
CA PHE A 122 23.94 27.33 -1.43
C PHE A 122 25.21 28.03 -0.87
N PRO A 123 25.17 28.54 0.37
CA PRO A 123 24.09 28.43 1.37
C PRO A 123 22.97 29.48 1.27
N ASP A 124 23.10 30.47 0.39
CA ASP A 124 22.14 31.56 0.20
C ASP A 124 20.83 31.06 -0.44
N GLY A 125 19.67 31.57 0.02
CA GLY A 125 18.34 31.12 -0.43
C GLY A 125 17.61 30.14 0.51
N LYS A 126 18.15 29.93 1.73
CA LYS A 126 17.42 29.28 2.84
C LYS A 126 16.55 30.25 3.65
N ASP A 127 16.76 31.55 3.45
CA ASP A 127 16.01 32.57 4.18
C ASP A 127 14.56 32.56 3.73
N PHE A 128 13.67 32.43 4.71
CA PHE A 128 12.23 32.52 4.48
C PHE A 128 11.91 33.91 3.93
N ASN A 129 11.35 33.96 2.71
CA ASN A 129 10.88 35.22 2.14
C ASN A 129 9.65 35.68 2.96
N GLN A 130 9.84 36.70 3.81
CA GLN A 130 8.80 37.19 4.71
C GLN A 130 7.66 37.92 3.97
N ASP A 131 7.88 38.30 2.70
CA ASP A 131 6.93 39.03 1.88
C ASP A 131 6.33 38.10 0.81
N GLN A 132 5.26 37.37 1.17
CA GLN A 132 4.26 36.81 0.25
C GLN A 132 2.86 36.96 0.82
#